data_AF-A0A357Z6V2-F1
#
_entry.id   AF-A0A357Z6V2-F1
#
_cell.length_a   1.000
_cell.length_b   1.000
_cell.length_c   1.000
_cell.angle_alpha   90.00
_cell.angle_beta   90.00
_cell.angle_gamma   90.00
#
_symmetry.space_group_name_H-M   'P 1'
#
loop_
_entity.id
_entity.type
_entity.pdbx_description
1 polymer ?
#
loop_
_entity_poly.entity_id
_entity_poly.type
_entity_poly.pdbx_seq_one_letter_code
_entity_poly.pdbx_strand_id
1 'polypeptide(L)'
;KHSILTDLLYYKYYFLDTLQYPYDKQALIDEFELLSDQLSAGNYKNFMFRDFQSRNIIVNNDEVFFIDFQGGMQGGLPYDVASLLWQAKAELSQEWKDKLLDHYIHEVQSLLPEKIDVSVFKQQYNGFVLLRLLQVMGAYGFRGLFERKAHFLTSIPLGLLNIKNFLQHNTIANDTPVFASILHWIVGDEVIQRFTPPKATDETPLVITINSFSYKKGIPGDDSENGGGFVFDMRGILNPGRFDDYKKLSGLDKPVQDFLEQRTKMNVFLNSVWDLIDITTENYLERGFASLHINFGCTGGQHRSVYAAEQTARHLKNKYKVKTILLHTNQQNWVK
;
A
#
# COMPACT_ATOMS: atom_id res chain seq x y z
N LYS A 1 -22.89 10.76 13.02
CA LYS A 1 -23.50 10.62 11.69
C LYS A 1 -22.65 11.19 10.54
N HIS A 2 -22.54 12.51 10.36
CA HIS A 2 -21.97 13.12 9.13
C HIS A 2 -20.58 12.58 8.74
N SER A 3 -19.63 12.49 9.69
CA SER A 3 -18.30 11.96 9.39
C SER A 3 -18.33 10.52 8.86
N ILE A 4 -19.18 9.66 9.41
CA ILE A 4 -19.31 8.26 9.00
C ILE A 4 -19.81 8.19 7.55
N LEU A 5 -20.82 8.99 7.23
CA LEU A 5 -21.37 9.06 5.87
C LEU A 5 -20.32 9.58 4.88
N THR A 6 -19.54 10.61 5.24
CA THR A 6 -18.43 11.10 4.41
C THR A 6 -17.43 9.99 4.09
N ASP A 7 -17.08 9.16 5.06
CA ASP A 7 -16.13 8.06 4.90
C ASP A 7 -16.67 6.94 3.99
N LEU A 8 -17.96 6.59 4.15
CA LEU A 8 -18.63 5.63 3.28
C LEU A 8 -18.75 6.14 1.83
N LEU A 9 -19.07 7.42 1.66
CA LEU A 9 -19.10 8.07 0.35
C LEU A 9 -17.71 8.15 -0.28
N TYR A 10 -16.67 8.37 0.53
CA TYR A 10 -15.27 8.36 0.08
C TYR A 10 -14.88 6.99 -0.49
N TYR A 11 -15.21 5.90 0.22
CA TYR A 11 -15.09 4.54 -0.29
C TYR A 11 -15.85 4.35 -1.62
N LYS A 12 -17.13 4.77 -1.65
CA LYS A 12 -17.98 4.60 -2.83
C LYS A 12 -17.38 5.27 -4.06
N TYR A 13 -17.07 6.56 -3.96
CA TYR A 13 -16.66 7.35 -5.13
C TYR A 13 -15.24 7.02 -5.58
N TYR A 14 -14.32 6.77 -4.66
CA TYR A 14 -12.91 6.61 -5.01
C TYR A 14 -12.46 5.18 -5.19
N PHE A 15 -13.22 4.20 -4.69
CA PHE A 15 -12.92 2.79 -4.88
C PHE A 15 -14.04 2.08 -5.64
N LEU A 16 -15.24 1.96 -5.07
CA LEU A 16 -16.30 1.13 -5.66
C LEU A 16 -16.70 1.55 -7.07
N ASP A 17 -16.96 2.84 -7.30
CA ASP A 17 -17.39 3.36 -8.60
C ASP A 17 -16.31 3.16 -9.69
N THR A 18 -15.04 3.08 -9.30
CA THR A 18 -13.93 2.81 -10.24
C THR A 18 -13.91 1.37 -10.75
N LEU A 19 -14.55 0.45 -10.02
CA LEU A 19 -14.61 -0.96 -10.40
C LEU A 19 -15.63 -1.22 -11.51
N GLN A 20 -16.53 -0.25 -11.79
CA GLN A 20 -17.58 -0.31 -12.82
C GLN A 20 -18.57 -1.47 -12.65
N TYR A 21 -18.76 -1.93 -11.41
CA TYR A 21 -19.79 -2.92 -11.09
C TYR A 21 -21.18 -2.27 -11.09
N PRO A 22 -22.19 -2.88 -11.73
CA PRO A 22 -23.55 -2.37 -11.68
C PRO A 22 -24.20 -2.68 -10.32
N TYR A 23 -24.70 -1.65 -9.65
CA TYR A 23 -25.47 -1.76 -8.40
C TYR A 23 -26.49 -0.61 -8.29
N ASP A 24 -27.48 -0.75 -7.42
CA ASP A 24 -28.45 0.32 -7.14
C ASP A 24 -27.79 1.41 -6.28
N LYS A 25 -27.48 2.55 -6.91
CA LYS A 25 -26.78 3.66 -6.26
C LYS A 25 -27.62 4.35 -5.21
N GLN A 26 -28.94 4.44 -5.39
CA GLN A 26 -29.81 5.11 -4.44
C GLN A 26 -29.99 4.22 -3.21
N ALA A 27 -30.27 2.93 -3.41
CA ALA A 27 -30.41 1.98 -2.31
C ALA A 27 -29.12 1.89 -1.47
N LEU A 28 -27.93 1.92 -2.11
CA LEU A 28 -26.67 1.96 -1.35
C LEU A 28 -26.52 3.23 -0.50
N ILE A 29 -26.94 4.39 -1.01
CA ILE A 29 -26.89 5.65 -0.24
C ILE A 29 -27.85 5.56 0.96
N ASP A 30 -29.07 5.06 0.76
CA ASP A 30 -30.06 4.90 1.82
C ASP A 30 -29.54 3.93 2.91
N GLU A 31 -28.90 2.84 2.51
CA GLU A 31 -28.25 1.89 3.44
C GLU A 31 -27.02 2.47 4.16
N PHE A 32 -26.26 3.35 3.51
CA PHE A 32 -25.18 4.09 4.17
C PHE A 32 -25.69 5.09 5.21
N GLU A 33 -26.82 5.75 4.95
CA GLU A 33 -27.47 6.61 5.93
C GLU A 33 -27.97 5.80 7.13
N LEU A 34 -28.60 4.64 6.88
CA LEU A 34 -29.03 3.70 7.92
C LEU A 34 -27.86 3.24 8.80
N LEU A 35 -26.77 2.77 8.18
CA LEU A 35 -25.56 2.35 8.91
C LEU A 35 -24.97 3.51 9.72
N SER A 36 -24.96 4.72 9.14
CA SER A 36 -24.47 5.92 9.83
C SER A 36 -25.31 6.28 11.04
N ASP A 37 -26.63 6.09 10.96
CA ASP A 37 -27.56 6.27 12.08
C ASP A 37 -27.31 5.22 13.16
N GLN A 38 -27.24 3.94 12.81
CA GLN A 38 -26.97 2.85 13.75
C GLN A 38 -25.63 3.04 14.49
N LEU A 39 -24.57 3.36 13.76
CA LEU A 39 -23.26 3.61 14.35
C LEU A 39 -23.19 4.91 15.15
N SER A 40 -24.16 5.82 14.99
CA SER A 40 -24.26 7.03 15.80
C SER A 40 -25.42 7.08 16.78
N ALA A 41 -26.15 5.97 16.94
CA ALA A 41 -27.32 5.85 17.82
C ALA A 41 -26.97 5.90 19.33
N GLY A 42 -25.69 6.01 19.69
CA GLY A 42 -25.24 6.20 21.08
C GLY A 42 -25.13 7.67 21.49
N ASN A 43 -25.49 7.99 22.72
CA ASN A 43 -25.21 9.29 23.33
C ASN A 43 -23.71 9.37 23.68
N TYR A 44 -22.88 9.58 22.68
CA TYR A 44 -21.42 9.57 22.80
C TYR A 44 -20.90 10.81 23.54
N LYS A 45 -20.89 10.73 24.88
CA LYS A 45 -20.30 11.77 25.74
C LYS A 45 -18.79 11.59 25.94
N ASN A 46 -18.21 10.52 25.42
CA ASN A 46 -16.83 10.14 25.65
C ASN A 46 -15.90 10.81 24.64
N PHE A 47 -14.67 11.07 25.07
CA PHE A 47 -13.61 11.47 24.17
C PHE A 47 -13.19 10.26 23.32
N MET A 48 -13.21 10.44 22.00
CA MET A 48 -12.74 9.49 21.00
C MET A 48 -11.51 10.08 20.33
N PHE A 49 -10.41 9.36 20.40
CA PHE A 49 -9.12 9.73 19.83
C PHE A 49 -9.15 9.76 18.30
N ARG A 50 -10.02 8.93 17.69
CA ARG A 50 -10.24 8.77 16.23
C ARG A 50 -9.04 8.10 15.54
N ASP A 51 -7.94 8.80 15.38
CA ASP A 51 -6.74 8.28 14.70
C ASP A 51 -5.80 7.55 15.66
N PHE A 52 -6.36 6.69 16.51
CA PHE A 52 -5.62 5.98 17.54
C PHE A 52 -4.75 4.84 16.98
N GLN A 53 -3.52 5.19 16.61
CA GLN A 53 -2.53 4.25 16.09
C GLN A 53 -1.45 3.96 17.15
N SER A 54 -0.72 2.84 17.00
CA SER A 54 0.33 2.46 17.96
C SER A 54 1.48 3.46 18.00
N ARG A 55 1.74 4.14 16.87
CA ARG A 55 2.71 5.26 16.77
C ARG A 55 2.32 6.49 17.59
N ASN A 56 1.08 6.56 18.06
CA ASN A 56 0.59 7.64 18.92
C ASN A 56 0.82 7.32 20.41
N ILE A 57 1.34 6.14 20.73
CA ILE A 57 1.59 5.66 22.09
C ILE A 57 3.11 5.69 22.35
N ILE A 58 3.52 6.44 23.37
CA ILE A 58 4.90 6.47 23.87
C ILE A 58 4.92 5.77 25.21
N VAL A 59 5.79 4.79 25.36
CA VAL A 59 6.07 4.13 26.64
C VAL A 59 7.43 4.60 27.13
N ASN A 60 7.48 5.23 28.29
CA ASN A 60 8.72 5.72 28.89
C ASN A 60 8.69 5.47 30.40
N ASN A 61 9.69 4.74 30.93
CA ASN A 61 9.77 4.34 32.34
C ASN A 61 8.47 3.70 32.86
N ASP A 62 7.90 2.76 32.09
CA ASP A 62 6.62 2.07 32.37
C ASP A 62 5.39 2.98 32.43
N GLU A 63 5.51 4.28 32.12
CA GLU A 63 4.41 5.21 31.96
C GLU A 63 3.99 5.31 30.48
N VAL A 64 2.68 5.40 30.25
CA VAL A 64 2.08 5.46 28.92
C VAL A 64 1.61 6.88 28.62
N PHE A 65 2.10 7.44 27.52
CA PHE A 65 1.74 8.76 27.03
C PHE A 65 1.09 8.65 25.65
N PHE A 66 0.12 9.52 25.39
CA PHE A 66 -0.58 9.60 24.11
C PHE A 66 -0.29 10.94 23.44
N ILE A 67 0.03 10.91 22.15
CA ILE A 67 0.34 12.10 21.33
C ILE A 67 -0.49 12.13 20.06
N ASP A 68 -0.58 13.29 19.40
CA ASP A 68 -1.27 13.43 18.11
C ASP A 68 -2.79 13.15 18.21
N PHE A 69 -3.46 13.81 19.17
CA PHE A 69 -4.91 13.76 19.40
C PHE A 69 -5.67 14.91 18.72
N GLN A 70 -5.10 15.54 17.70
CA GLN A 70 -5.69 16.72 17.03
C GLN A 70 -7.02 16.41 16.30
N GLY A 71 -7.23 15.14 15.94
CA GLY A 71 -8.50 14.64 15.38
C GLY A 71 -9.52 14.18 16.44
N GLY A 72 -9.19 14.31 17.72
CA GLY A 72 -10.01 13.86 18.83
C GLY A 72 -11.33 14.63 18.92
N MET A 73 -12.43 13.92 19.18
CA MET A 73 -13.78 14.48 19.22
C MET A 73 -14.68 13.65 20.14
N GLN A 74 -15.91 14.11 20.38
CA GLN A 74 -16.90 13.27 21.06
C GLN A 74 -17.33 12.12 20.15
N GLY A 75 -17.25 10.89 20.67
CA GLY A 75 -17.48 9.69 19.88
C GLY A 75 -17.60 8.40 20.68
N GLY A 76 -17.83 7.30 19.97
CA GLY A 76 -18.03 5.99 20.58
C GLY A 76 -16.72 5.35 20.99
N LEU A 77 -16.66 4.85 22.23
CA LEU A 77 -15.54 4.06 22.75
C LEU A 77 -15.13 2.88 21.84
N PRO A 78 -16.08 2.14 21.19
CA PRO A 78 -15.69 1.06 20.30
C PRO A 78 -14.80 1.50 19.12
N TYR A 79 -14.88 2.79 18.71
CA TYR A 79 -14.09 3.31 17.59
C TYR A 79 -12.59 3.31 17.89
N ASP A 80 -12.17 3.75 19.07
CA ASP A 80 -10.74 3.82 19.41
C ASP A 80 -10.11 2.44 19.51
N VAL A 81 -10.86 1.46 20.04
CA VAL A 81 -10.41 0.06 20.09
C VAL A 81 -10.30 -0.53 18.69
N ALA A 82 -11.30 -0.29 17.83
CA ALA A 82 -11.22 -0.67 16.43
C ALA A 82 -10.01 -0.02 15.75
N SER A 83 -9.74 1.25 16.09
CA SER A 83 -8.62 2.01 15.55
C SER A 83 -7.26 1.43 15.91
N LEU A 84 -7.10 1.06 17.17
CA LEU A 84 -5.87 0.48 17.70
C LEU A 84 -5.64 -0.95 17.19
N LEU A 85 -6.66 -1.81 17.26
CA LEU A 85 -6.51 -3.25 17.01
C LEU A 85 -6.44 -3.62 15.52
N TRP A 86 -7.04 -2.82 14.62
CA TRP A 86 -7.10 -3.10 13.18
C TRP A 86 -6.10 -2.29 12.36
N GLN A 87 -4.93 -2.00 12.93
CA GLN A 87 -3.83 -1.39 12.18
C GLN A 87 -3.18 -2.41 11.25
N ALA A 88 -3.12 -2.08 9.95
CA ALA A 88 -2.55 -2.95 8.92
C ALA A 88 -1.10 -3.40 9.20
N LYS A 89 -0.31 -2.62 9.95
CA LYS A 89 1.09 -2.94 10.27
C LYS A 89 1.29 -3.86 11.48
N ALA A 90 0.28 -4.04 12.33
CA ALA A 90 0.45 -4.74 13.60
C ALA A 90 0.30 -6.27 13.47
N GLU A 91 -0.31 -6.76 12.37
CA GLU A 91 -0.48 -8.20 12.06
C GLU A 91 -0.97 -9.06 13.25
N LEU A 92 -1.79 -8.49 14.14
CA LEU A 92 -2.32 -9.20 15.31
C LEU A 92 -3.25 -10.33 14.89
N SER A 93 -3.08 -11.51 15.49
CA SER A 93 -4.00 -12.64 15.31
C SER A 93 -5.41 -12.28 15.79
N GLN A 94 -6.44 -12.95 15.24
CA GLN A 94 -7.82 -12.71 15.64
C GLN A 94 -8.03 -13.01 17.14
N GLU A 95 -7.45 -14.10 17.65
CA GLU A 95 -7.50 -14.45 19.07
C GLU A 95 -6.96 -13.34 19.97
N TRP A 96 -5.86 -12.69 19.56
CA TRP A 96 -5.30 -11.56 20.29
C TRP A 96 -6.20 -10.33 20.26
N LYS A 97 -6.80 -10.03 19.10
CA LYS A 97 -7.75 -8.91 18.98
C LYS A 97 -8.96 -9.12 19.88
N ASP A 98 -9.49 -10.33 19.92
CA ASP A 98 -10.67 -10.66 20.74
C ASP A 98 -10.35 -10.54 22.23
N LYS A 99 -9.19 -11.07 22.69
CA LYS A 99 -8.74 -10.94 24.08
C LYS A 99 -8.54 -9.47 24.49
N LEU A 100 -7.93 -8.66 23.63
CA LEU A 100 -7.72 -7.24 23.91
C LEU A 100 -9.03 -6.45 23.93
N LEU A 101 -9.98 -6.79 23.05
CA LEU A 101 -11.32 -6.21 23.06
C LEU A 101 -12.07 -6.55 24.35
N ASP A 102 -12.07 -7.83 24.76
CA ASP A 102 -12.71 -8.27 25.99
C ASP A 102 -12.09 -7.61 27.22
N HIS A 103 -10.76 -7.51 27.26
CA HIS A 103 -10.04 -6.78 28.31
C HIS A 103 -10.44 -5.29 28.33
N TYR A 104 -10.48 -4.62 27.18
CA TYR A 104 -10.91 -3.22 27.10
C TYR A 104 -12.32 -3.03 27.66
N ILE A 105 -13.28 -3.88 27.25
CA ILE A 105 -14.67 -3.80 27.71
C ILE A 105 -14.72 -3.99 29.24
N HIS A 106 -13.94 -4.93 29.77
CA HIS A 106 -13.86 -5.18 31.21
C HIS A 106 -13.34 -3.96 31.99
N GLU A 107 -12.22 -3.38 31.56
CA GLU A 107 -11.61 -2.23 32.23
C GLU A 107 -12.53 -1.01 32.18
N VAL A 108 -13.07 -0.70 31.01
CA VAL A 108 -13.93 0.48 30.80
C VAL A 108 -15.25 0.36 31.56
N GLN A 109 -15.78 -0.85 31.76
CA GLN A 109 -17.00 -1.05 32.56
C GLN A 109 -16.84 -0.52 33.99
N SER A 110 -15.64 -0.55 34.57
CA SER A 110 -15.38 -0.02 35.91
C SER A 110 -15.36 1.51 35.97
N LEU A 111 -15.15 2.16 34.82
CA LEU A 111 -14.99 3.61 34.69
C LEU A 111 -16.29 4.32 34.28
N LEU A 112 -17.24 3.60 33.70
CA LEU A 112 -18.51 4.16 33.23
C LEU A 112 -19.60 4.12 34.32
N PRO A 113 -20.46 5.15 34.38
CA PRO A 113 -21.58 5.19 35.32
C PRO A 113 -22.69 4.18 34.97
N GLU A 114 -22.80 3.82 33.69
CA GLU A 114 -23.81 2.90 33.17
C GLU A 114 -23.17 1.56 32.77
N LYS A 115 -23.94 0.47 32.86
CA LYS A 115 -23.49 -0.84 32.39
C LYS A 115 -23.42 -0.87 30.86
N ILE A 116 -22.31 -1.41 30.35
CA ILE A 116 -22.12 -1.69 28.94
C ILE A 116 -22.91 -2.97 28.60
N ASP A 117 -23.79 -2.87 27.62
CA ASP A 117 -24.26 -4.06 26.91
C ASP A 117 -23.14 -4.55 25.98
N VAL A 118 -22.51 -5.67 26.36
CA VAL A 118 -21.37 -6.24 25.64
C VAL A 118 -21.74 -6.62 24.20
N SER A 119 -22.97 -7.08 23.96
CA SER A 119 -23.43 -7.47 22.62
C SER A 119 -23.55 -6.24 21.73
N VAL A 120 -24.18 -5.16 22.23
CA VAL A 120 -24.31 -3.89 21.51
C VAL A 120 -22.93 -3.27 21.27
N PHE A 121 -22.04 -3.31 22.26
CA PHE A 121 -20.67 -2.79 22.13
C PHE A 121 -19.91 -3.52 21.02
N LYS A 122 -19.96 -4.86 20.99
CA LYS A 122 -19.30 -5.68 19.96
C LYS A 122 -19.90 -5.45 18.58
N GLN A 123 -21.22 -5.27 18.48
CA GLN A 123 -21.88 -4.91 17.22
C GLN A 123 -21.39 -3.55 16.69
N GLN A 124 -21.33 -2.52 17.54
CA GLN A 124 -20.82 -1.20 17.19
C GLN A 124 -19.33 -1.25 16.82
N TYR A 125 -18.52 -1.99 17.59
CA TYR A 125 -17.11 -2.24 17.31
C TYR A 125 -16.93 -2.80 15.90
N ASN A 126 -17.65 -3.86 15.54
CA ASN A 126 -17.57 -4.50 14.23
C ASN A 126 -17.96 -3.54 13.09
N GLY A 127 -19.00 -2.73 13.29
CA GLY A 127 -19.36 -1.74 12.29
C GLY A 127 -18.31 -0.63 12.13
N PHE A 128 -17.62 -0.21 13.20
CA PHE A 128 -16.48 0.71 13.07
C PHE A 128 -15.24 0.07 12.46
N VAL A 129 -14.97 -1.22 12.71
CA VAL A 129 -13.92 -1.96 12.01
C VAL A 129 -14.19 -1.95 10.51
N LEU A 130 -15.41 -2.31 10.09
CA LEU A 130 -15.80 -2.30 8.68
C LEU A 130 -15.66 -0.90 8.07
N LEU A 131 -16.17 0.14 8.75
CA LEU A 131 -16.03 1.53 8.31
C LEU A 131 -14.57 1.88 8.04
N ARG A 132 -13.65 1.51 8.94
CA ARG A 132 -12.22 1.78 8.78
C ARG A 132 -11.59 1.01 7.62
N LEU A 133 -11.97 -0.25 7.44
CA LEU A 133 -11.51 -1.02 6.28
C LEU A 133 -11.95 -0.34 4.97
N LEU A 134 -13.18 0.18 4.92
CA LEU A 134 -13.70 0.90 3.76
C LEU A 134 -13.03 2.26 3.55
N GLN A 135 -12.76 3.02 4.62
CA GLN A 135 -11.95 4.25 4.55
C GLN A 135 -10.59 3.99 3.91
N VAL A 136 -9.91 2.90 4.31
CA VAL A 136 -8.63 2.49 3.74
C VAL A 136 -8.78 2.18 2.25
N MET A 137 -9.84 1.46 1.86
CA MET A 137 -10.12 1.19 0.44
C MET A 137 -10.39 2.47 -0.36
N GLY A 138 -11.16 3.42 0.19
CA GLY A 138 -11.35 4.74 -0.42
C GLY A 138 -10.04 5.48 -0.63
N ALA A 139 -9.13 5.43 0.35
CA ALA A 139 -7.81 6.07 0.26
C ALA A 139 -6.93 5.40 -0.80
N TYR A 140 -6.94 4.06 -0.85
CA TYR A 140 -6.22 3.29 -1.86
C TYR A 140 -6.78 3.54 -3.27
N GLY A 141 -8.10 3.65 -3.40
CA GLY A 141 -8.76 4.00 -4.65
C GLY A 141 -8.38 5.41 -5.12
N PHE A 142 -8.47 6.41 -4.26
CA PHE A 142 -8.11 7.79 -4.61
C PHE A 142 -6.63 7.90 -4.99
N ARG A 143 -5.74 7.44 -4.11
CA ARG A 143 -4.29 7.60 -4.32
C ARG A 143 -3.76 6.66 -5.40
N GLY A 144 -4.26 5.43 -5.45
CA GLY A 144 -3.82 4.40 -6.39
C GLY A 144 -4.44 4.54 -7.76
N LEU A 145 -5.77 4.53 -7.86
CA LEU A 145 -6.49 4.49 -9.14
C LEU A 145 -6.62 5.87 -9.77
N PHE A 146 -6.86 6.92 -8.97
CA PHE A 146 -7.03 8.28 -9.48
C PHE A 146 -5.71 9.03 -9.62
N GLU A 147 -4.89 9.09 -8.56
CA GLU A 147 -3.57 9.76 -8.60
C GLU A 147 -2.44 8.88 -9.20
N ARG A 148 -2.72 7.62 -9.55
CA ARG A 148 -1.76 6.67 -10.17
C ARG A 148 -0.50 6.40 -9.34
N LYS A 149 -0.61 6.37 -8.01
CA LYS A 149 0.52 6.06 -7.13
C LYS A 149 0.64 4.55 -6.93
N ALA A 150 1.67 3.95 -7.53
CA ALA A 150 1.91 2.51 -7.58
C ALA A 150 1.83 1.79 -6.21
N HIS A 151 2.43 2.37 -5.15
CA HIS A 151 2.43 1.74 -3.82
C HIS A 151 1.02 1.58 -3.21
N PHE A 152 0.07 2.45 -3.58
CA PHE A 152 -1.32 2.30 -3.16
C PHE A 152 -2.02 1.19 -3.96
N LEU A 153 -1.75 1.06 -5.26
CA LEU A 153 -2.28 -0.03 -6.08
C LEU A 153 -1.85 -1.40 -5.54
N THR A 154 -0.58 -1.54 -5.18
CA THR A 154 -0.05 -2.79 -4.60
C THR A 154 -0.64 -3.11 -3.21
N SER A 155 -1.30 -2.15 -2.56
CA SER A 155 -1.94 -2.32 -1.25
C SER A 155 -3.43 -2.71 -1.34
N ILE A 156 -4.07 -2.52 -2.50
CA ILE A 156 -5.50 -2.85 -2.71
C ILE A 156 -5.79 -4.33 -2.40
N PRO A 157 -5.01 -5.33 -2.87
CA PRO A 157 -5.29 -6.74 -2.57
C PRO A 157 -5.30 -7.04 -1.08
N LEU A 158 -4.36 -6.47 -0.32
CA LEU A 158 -4.30 -6.65 1.12
C LEU A 158 -5.53 -6.05 1.82
N GLY A 159 -5.97 -4.87 1.38
CA GLY A 159 -7.19 -4.24 1.88
C GLY A 159 -8.44 -5.10 1.62
N LEU A 160 -8.58 -5.66 0.42
CA LEU A 160 -9.67 -6.57 0.07
C LEU A 160 -9.63 -7.87 0.88
N LEU A 161 -8.43 -8.45 1.09
CA LEU A 161 -8.26 -9.64 1.95
C LEU A 161 -8.63 -9.35 3.40
N ASN A 162 -8.34 -8.16 3.92
CA ASN A 162 -8.77 -7.77 5.27
C ASN A 162 -10.29 -7.70 5.39
N ILE A 163 -10.99 -7.18 4.37
CA ILE A 163 -12.46 -7.19 4.31
C ILE A 163 -12.96 -8.64 4.20
N LYS A 164 -12.34 -9.48 3.36
CA LYS A 164 -12.70 -10.89 3.20
C LYS A 164 -12.62 -11.64 4.53
N ASN A 165 -11.51 -11.48 5.25
CA ASN A 165 -11.30 -12.09 6.56
C ASN A 165 -12.28 -11.55 7.61
N PHE A 166 -12.61 -10.26 7.57
CA PHE A 166 -13.62 -9.67 8.43
C PHE A 166 -15.01 -10.31 8.21
N LEU A 167 -15.42 -10.47 6.95
CA LEU A 167 -16.72 -11.07 6.57
C LEU A 167 -16.82 -12.57 6.89
N GLN A 168 -15.71 -13.28 7.04
CA GLN A 168 -15.73 -14.69 7.47
C GLN A 168 -16.13 -14.85 8.94
N HIS A 169 -15.91 -13.83 9.77
CA HIS A 169 -16.13 -13.88 11.21
C HIS A 169 -17.27 -12.97 11.68
N ASN A 170 -17.81 -12.12 10.80
CA ASN A 170 -18.81 -11.11 11.13
C ASN A 170 -19.91 -11.10 10.08
N THR A 171 -21.16 -11.08 10.53
CA THR A 171 -22.34 -10.93 9.67
C THR A 171 -22.66 -9.46 9.44
N ILE A 172 -22.94 -9.09 8.20
CA ILE A 172 -23.52 -7.78 7.87
C ILE A 172 -25.00 -7.77 8.27
N ALA A 173 -25.50 -6.61 8.69
CA ALA A 173 -26.88 -6.47 9.11
C ALA A 173 -27.84 -6.70 7.93
N ASN A 174 -28.90 -7.48 8.17
CA ASN A 174 -29.86 -7.90 7.13
C ASN A 174 -30.66 -6.75 6.50
N ASP A 175 -30.67 -5.58 7.15
CA ASP A 175 -31.29 -4.34 6.68
C ASP A 175 -30.41 -3.53 5.72
N THR A 176 -29.23 -4.06 5.37
CA THR A 176 -28.32 -3.48 4.36
C THR A 176 -27.98 -4.48 3.23
N PRO A 177 -29.00 -5.06 2.53
CA PRO A 177 -28.79 -6.12 1.56
C PRO A 177 -27.96 -5.70 0.33
N VAL A 178 -28.11 -4.47 -0.17
CA VAL A 178 -27.35 -3.98 -1.33
C VAL A 178 -25.87 -3.84 -0.97
N PHE A 179 -25.58 -3.24 0.17
CA PHE A 179 -24.24 -3.09 0.71
C PHE A 179 -23.59 -4.44 1.00
N ALA A 180 -24.31 -5.38 1.64
CA ALA A 180 -23.82 -6.74 1.87
C ALA A 180 -23.46 -7.44 0.55
N SER A 181 -24.31 -7.33 -0.48
CA SER A 181 -24.04 -7.92 -1.79
C SER A 181 -22.79 -7.35 -2.45
N ILE A 182 -22.56 -6.04 -2.34
CA ILE A 182 -21.37 -5.37 -2.85
C ILE A 182 -20.13 -5.82 -2.09
N LEU A 183 -20.20 -5.89 -0.75
CA LEU A 183 -19.09 -6.33 0.09
C LEU A 183 -18.65 -7.76 -0.25
N HIS A 184 -19.60 -8.67 -0.47
CA HIS A 184 -19.28 -10.03 -0.89
C HIS A 184 -18.69 -10.07 -2.31
N TRP A 185 -19.17 -9.21 -3.21
CA TRP A 185 -18.64 -9.12 -4.57
C TRP A 185 -17.20 -8.56 -4.61
N ILE A 186 -16.90 -7.46 -3.92
CA ILE A 186 -15.56 -6.82 -3.96
C ILE A 186 -14.45 -7.73 -3.41
N VAL A 187 -14.79 -8.66 -2.50
CA VAL A 187 -13.84 -9.63 -1.94
C VAL A 187 -13.81 -10.95 -2.69
N GLY A 188 -14.52 -11.05 -3.81
CA GLY A 188 -14.47 -12.18 -4.72
C GLY A 188 -13.06 -12.35 -5.31
N ASP A 189 -12.69 -13.59 -5.60
CA ASP A 189 -11.35 -13.91 -6.09
C ASP A 189 -11.02 -13.19 -7.40
N GLU A 190 -12.01 -12.99 -8.29
CA GLU A 190 -11.87 -12.21 -9.51
C GLU A 190 -11.42 -10.77 -9.25
N VAL A 191 -12.08 -10.07 -8.31
CA VAL A 191 -11.76 -8.68 -7.97
C VAL A 191 -10.40 -8.58 -7.29
N ILE A 192 -10.10 -9.49 -6.37
CA ILE A 192 -8.79 -9.54 -5.69
C ILE A 192 -7.68 -9.80 -6.72
N GLN A 193 -7.88 -10.74 -7.63
CA GLN A 193 -6.90 -11.10 -8.66
C GLN A 193 -6.64 -9.94 -9.63
N ARG A 194 -7.67 -9.15 -9.98
CA ARG A 194 -7.53 -7.93 -10.81
C ARG A 194 -6.49 -6.94 -10.27
N PHE A 195 -6.30 -6.89 -8.95
CA PHE A 195 -5.33 -6.00 -8.31
C PHE A 195 -4.06 -6.71 -7.83
N THR A 196 -4.00 -8.04 -7.95
CA THR A 196 -2.86 -8.83 -7.46
C THR A 196 -1.83 -8.96 -8.58
N PRO A 197 -0.66 -8.32 -8.46
CA PRO A 197 0.38 -8.50 -9.47
C PRO A 197 0.83 -9.97 -9.47
N PRO A 198 1.09 -10.56 -10.66
CA PRO A 198 1.64 -11.90 -10.76
C PRO A 198 2.95 -11.98 -9.97
N LYS A 199 3.23 -13.13 -9.37
CA LYS A 199 4.48 -13.36 -8.64
C LYS A 199 5.17 -14.58 -9.21
N ALA A 200 6.48 -14.46 -9.40
CA ALA A 200 7.32 -15.57 -9.77
C ALA A 200 7.38 -16.59 -8.62
N THR A 201 7.41 -17.86 -9.01
CA THR A 201 7.69 -19.02 -8.16
C THR A 201 9.04 -19.62 -8.55
N ASP A 202 9.46 -20.68 -7.86
CA ASP A 202 10.73 -21.35 -8.16
C ASP A 202 10.75 -21.94 -9.58
N GLU A 203 9.59 -22.35 -10.10
CA GLU A 203 9.35 -22.89 -11.44
C GLU A 203 9.29 -21.81 -12.53
N THR A 204 9.22 -20.53 -12.16
CA THR A 204 9.13 -19.44 -13.14
C THR A 204 10.46 -19.33 -13.93
N PRO A 205 10.41 -19.41 -15.28
CA PRO A 205 11.61 -19.39 -16.10
C PRO A 205 12.20 -17.99 -16.25
N LEU A 206 11.41 -16.94 -16.02
CA LEU A 206 11.82 -15.55 -16.22
C LEU A 206 12.99 -15.16 -15.33
N VAL A 207 14.09 -14.77 -15.97
CA VAL A 207 15.25 -14.12 -15.37
C VAL A 207 15.41 -12.73 -16.00
N ILE A 208 15.44 -11.69 -15.17
CA ILE A 208 15.60 -10.30 -15.63
C ILE A 208 17.03 -9.84 -15.41
N THR A 209 17.77 -9.60 -16.49
CA THR A 209 19.11 -9.02 -16.44
C THR A 209 19.03 -7.51 -16.43
N ILE A 210 19.58 -6.88 -15.40
CA ILE A 210 19.53 -5.43 -15.21
C ILE A 210 20.96 -4.91 -15.26
N ASN A 211 21.24 -4.03 -16.22
CA ASN A 211 22.57 -3.50 -16.45
C ASN A 211 22.64 -2.01 -16.15
N SER A 212 23.71 -1.57 -15.51
CA SER A 212 24.15 -0.18 -15.60
C SER A 212 25.38 -0.09 -16.51
N PHE A 213 25.36 0.78 -17.51
CA PHE A 213 26.45 0.90 -18.49
C PHE A 213 26.90 2.34 -18.72
N SER A 214 28.06 2.45 -19.40
CA SER A 214 28.58 3.72 -19.93
C SER A 214 28.33 3.78 -21.44
N TYR A 215 27.72 4.86 -21.92
CA TYR A 215 27.60 5.11 -23.36
C TYR A 215 28.96 5.16 -24.09
N LYS A 216 30.07 5.41 -23.37
CA LYS A 216 31.42 5.35 -23.95
C LYS A 216 31.89 3.91 -24.23
N LYS A 217 31.28 2.91 -23.62
CA LYS A 217 31.60 1.48 -23.78
C LYS A 217 30.59 0.73 -24.65
N GLY A 218 29.48 1.37 -25.02
CA GLY A 218 28.40 0.77 -25.79
C GLY A 218 27.28 0.21 -24.92
N ILE A 219 26.15 -0.08 -25.55
CA ILE A 219 24.99 -0.72 -24.93
C ILE A 219 25.34 -2.22 -24.73
N PRO A 220 25.01 -2.83 -23.57
CA PRO A 220 25.22 -4.27 -23.37
C PRO A 220 24.52 -5.11 -24.44
N GLY A 221 25.20 -6.14 -24.94
CA GLY A 221 24.61 -7.11 -25.86
C GLY A 221 23.55 -7.98 -25.21
N ASP A 222 22.70 -8.57 -26.03
CA ASP A 222 21.71 -9.56 -25.64
C ASP A 222 21.71 -10.69 -26.66
N ASP A 223 22.14 -11.87 -26.22
CA ASP A 223 22.25 -13.08 -27.04
C ASP A 223 21.01 -13.99 -26.87
N SER A 224 19.95 -13.52 -26.18
CA SER A 224 18.73 -14.30 -25.95
C SER A 224 17.79 -14.32 -27.16
N GLU A 225 16.98 -15.37 -27.24
CA GLU A 225 16.15 -15.72 -28.41
C GLU A 225 15.14 -14.63 -28.81
N ASN A 226 14.59 -13.92 -27.81
CA ASN A 226 13.60 -12.86 -28.05
C ASN A 226 14.23 -11.48 -28.34
N GLY A 227 15.57 -11.37 -28.29
CA GLY A 227 16.32 -10.18 -28.69
C GLY A 227 15.87 -8.88 -28.02
N GLY A 228 16.55 -8.49 -26.95
CA GLY A 228 16.54 -7.14 -26.42
C GLY A 228 15.62 -6.94 -25.21
N GLY A 229 15.38 -5.66 -24.96
CA GLY A 229 14.61 -5.19 -23.81
C GLY A 229 14.76 -3.68 -23.72
N PHE A 230 14.79 -3.12 -22.53
CA PHE A 230 14.80 -1.68 -22.37
C PHE A 230 16.22 -1.10 -22.38
N VAL A 231 16.36 0.10 -22.96
CA VAL A 231 17.53 0.97 -22.80
C VAL A 231 17.05 2.36 -22.41
N PHE A 232 17.37 2.79 -21.20
CA PHE A 232 17.00 4.10 -20.66
C PHE A 232 18.22 5.02 -20.58
N ASP A 233 18.19 6.11 -21.36
CA ASP A 233 19.22 7.14 -21.33
C ASP A 233 18.99 8.11 -20.17
N MET A 234 19.95 8.17 -19.25
CA MET A 234 19.88 9.05 -18.08
C MET A 234 20.86 10.21 -18.13
N ARG A 235 21.45 10.50 -19.31
CA ARG A 235 22.37 11.63 -19.49
C ARG A 235 21.69 12.98 -19.25
N GLY A 236 20.36 13.05 -19.40
CA GLY A 236 19.55 14.26 -19.12
C GLY A 236 19.35 14.58 -17.63
N ILE A 237 19.56 13.62 -16.71
CA ILE A 237 19.45 13.88 -15.26
C ILE A 237 20.73 14.58 -14.77
N LEU A 238 20.60 15.55 -13.86
CA LEU A 238 21.74 16.28 -13.28
C LEU A 238 22.82 15.31 -12.78
N ASN A 239 24.07 15.54 -13.20
CA ASN A 239 25.17 14.62 -12.99
C ASN A 239 25.91 14.88 -11.66
N PRO A 240 25.91 13.95 -10.69
CA PRO A 240 26.65 14.10 -9.44
C PRO A 240 28.16 14.25 -9.66
N GLY A 241 28.73 13.58 -10.66
CA GLY A 241 30.17 13.66 -10.97
C GLY A 241 30.69 15.02 -11.44
N ARG A 242 29.85 16.07 -11.47
CA ARG A 242 30.28 17.47 -11.67
C ARG A 242 30.74 18.17 -10.39
N PHE A 243 30.48 17.58 -9.22
CA PHE A 243 30.90 18.12 -7.94
C PHE A 243 31.98 17.21 -7.35
N ASP A 244 33.03 17.82 -6.79
CA ASP A 244 34.21 17.10 -6.32
C ASP A 244 33.87 16.07 -5.23
N ASP A 245 32.92 16.40 -4.35
CA ASP A 245 32.44 15.54 -3.26
C ASP A 245 31.87 14.18 -3.75
N TYR A 246 31.31 14.13 -4.97
CA TYR A 246 30.69 12.90 -5.51
C TYR A 246 31.53 12.23 -6.60
N LYS A 247 32.60 12.88 -7.07
CA LYS A 247 33.34 12.45 -8.28
C LYS A 247 33.93 11.04 -8.17
N LYS A 248 34.36 10.67 -6.97
CA LYS A 248 34.96 9.36 -6.64
C LYS A 248 33.97 8.36 -6.03
N LEU A 249 32.73 8.78 -5.81
CA LEU A 249 31.65 7.94 -5.32
C LEU A 249 30.89 7.32 -6.49
N SER A 250 30.01 6.36 -6.21
CA SER A 250 29.18 5.65 -7.17
C SER A 250 27.70 5.74 -6.78
N GLY A 251 26.80 5.25 -7.64
CA GLY A 251 25.37 5.14 -7.32
C GLY A 251 25.07 4.19 -6.14
N LEU A 252 26.05 3.42 -5.67
CA LEU A 252 25.93 2.57 -4.48
C LEU A 252 26.09 3.36 -3.19
N ASP A 253 26.74 4.52 -3.23
CA ASP A 253 27.10 5.29 -2.05
C ASP A 253 25.98 6.24 -1.62
N LYS A 254 25.63 6.22 -0.33
CA LYS A 254 24.52 7.00 0.24
C LYS A 254 24.56 8.50 -0.13
N PRO A 255 25.71 9.21 -0.11
CA PRO A 255 25.75 10.61 -0.53
C PRO A 255 25.30 10.85 -1.98
N VAL A 256 25.60 9.92 -2.89
CA VAL A 256 25.15 10.01 -4.30
C VAL A 256 23.67 9.69 -4.41
N GLN A 257 23.17 8.71 -3.65
CA GLN A 257 21.73 8.39 -3.58
C GLN A 257 20.94 9.60 -3.12
N ASP A 258 21.34 10.21 -2.00
CA ASP A 258 20.70 11.41 -1.44
C ASP A 258 20.74 12.58 -2.43
N PHE A 259 21.86 12.77 -3.12
CA PHE A 259 21.94 13.77 -4.19
C PHE A 259 20.91 13.52 -5.29
N LEU A 260 20.80 12.28 -5.78
CA LEU A 260 19.89 11.93 -6.86
C LEU A 260 18.42 12.05 -6.43
N GLU A 261 18.09 11.61 -5.22
CA GLU A 261 16.74 11.63 -4.66
C GLU A 261 16.26 13.05 -4.34
N GLN A 262 17.13 13.89 -3.75
CA GLN A 262 16.74 15.18 -3.19
C GLN A 262 17.02 16.36 -4.12
N ARG A 263 18.04 16.27 -4.99
CA ARG A 263 18.49 17.39 -5.84
C ARG A 263 18.18 17.19 -7.32
N THR A 264 17.52 16.10 -7.70
CA THR A 264 17.20 15.81 -9.10
C THR A 264 15.78 15.28 -9.28
N LYS A 265 15.35 15.06 -10.53
CA LYS A 265 14.08 14.41 -10.87
C LYS A 265 14.20 12.88 -11.03
N MET A 266 15.23 12.25 -10.44
CA MET A 266 15.49 10.82 -10.59
C MET A 266 14.30 9.95 -10.19
N ASN A 267 13.64 10.23 -9.06
CA ASN A 267 12.50 9.44 -8.60
C ASN A 267 11.30 9.55 -9.56
N VAL A 268 11.05 10.73 -10.12
CA VAL A 268 9.99 10.92 -11.14
C VAL A 268 10.32 10.10 -12.39
N PHE A 269 11.56 10.18 -12.85
CA PHE A 269 12.03 9.41 -14.02
C PHE A 269 11.89 7.89 -13.80
N LEU A 270 12.36 7.38 -12.65
CA LEU A 270 12.31 5.96 -12.34
C LEU A 270 10.88 5.43 -12.23
N ASN A 271 9.96 6.18 -11.60
CA ASN A 271 8.56 5.77 -11.54
C ASN A 271 7.97 5.60 -12.94
N SER A 272 8.19 6.55 -13.86
CA SER A 272 7.71 6.41 -15.25
C SER A 272 8.37 5.27 -16.01
N VAL A 273 9.64 4.97 -15.70
CA VAL A 273 10.35 3.80 -16.26
C VAL A 273 9.74 2.50 -15.72
N TRP A 274 9.45 2.43 -14.43
CA TRP A 274 8.83 1.26 -13.81
C TRP A 274 7.42 1.02 -14.33
N ASP A 275 6.64 2.05 -14.62
CA ASP A 275 5.33 1.88 -15.26
C ASP A 275 5.43 1.10 -16.60
N LEU A 276 6.50 1.33 -17.38
CA LEU A 276 6.74 0.60 -18.64
C LEU A 276 7.28 -0.82 -18.42
N ILE A 277 8.21 -0.96 -17.48
CA ILE A 277 8.82 -2.26 -17.12
C ILE A 277 7.77 -3.20 -16.53
N ASP A 278 6.88 -2.68 -15.69
CA ASP A 278 5.84 -3.44 -14.98
C ASP A 278 4.88 -4.10 -15.97
N ILE A 279 4.40 -3.35 -16.96
CA ILE A 279 3.56 -3.88 -18.04
C ILE A 279 4.25 -5.07 -18.73
N THR A 280 5.55 -4.93 -19.05
CA THR A 280 6.28 -5.99 -19.75
C THR A 280 6.54 -7.19 -18.85
N THR A 281 6.88 -6.95 -17.59
CA THR A 281 7.16 -7.99 -16.60
C THR A 281 5.93 -8.85 -16.35
N GLU A 282 4.75 -8.24 -16.22
CA GLU A 282 3.48 -8.92 -16.05
C GLU A 282 3.16 -9.82 -17.25
N ASN A 283 3.26 -9.28 -18.47
CA ASN A 283 3.08 -10.06 -19.70
C ASN A 283 4.08 -11.22 -19.83
N TYR A 284 5.33 -11.02 -19.40
CA TYR A 284 6.38 -12.04 -19.50
C TYR A 284 6.13 -13.19 -18.52
N LEU A 285 5.64 -12.87 -17.32
CA LEU A 285 5.23 -13.86 -16.33
C LEU A 285 4.05 -14.69 -16.83
N GLU A 286 3.02 -14.04 -17.38
CA GLU A 286 1.82 -14.73 -17.90
C GLU A 286 2.13 -15.63 -19.10
N ARG A 287 3.04 -15.20 -19.97
CA ARG A 287 3.41 -15.95 -21.20
C ARG A 287 4.53 -16.96 -21.00
N GLY A 288 5.13 -17.02 -19.81
CA GLY A 288 6.24 -17.94 -19.50
C GLY A 288 7.54 -17.62 -20.23
N PHE A 289 7.85 -16.34 -20.50
CA PHE A 289 9.12 -15.97 -21.12
C PHE A 289 10.31 -16.09 -20.17
N ALA A 290 11.47 -16.43 -20.73
CA ALA A 290 12.65 -16.80 -19.93
C ALA A 290 13.63 -15.65 -19.66
N SER A 291 13.68 -14.61 -20.50
CA SER A 291 14.69 -13.55 -20.41
C SER A 291 14.11 -12.17 -20.70
N LEU A 292 14.52 -11.16 -19.94
CA LEU A 292 14.30 -9.74 -20.21
C LEU A 292 15.55 -8.95 -19.82
N HIS A 293 16.02 -8.07 -20.71
CA HIS A 293 17.14 -7.17 -20.42
C HIS A 293 16.66 -5.73 -20.13
N ILE A 294 17.19 -5.10 -19.08
CA ILE A 294 16.86 -3.72 -18.69
C ILE A 294 18.16 -2.96 -18.49
N ASN A 295 18.43 -1.97 -19.35
CA ASN A 295 19.73 -1.31 -19.42
C ASN A 295 19.61 0.17 -19.08
N PHE A 296 20.33 0.63 -18.07
CA PHE A 296 20.43 2.04 -17.69
C PHE A 296 21.76 2.63 -18.13
N GLY A 297 21.71 3.67 -18.97
CA GLY A 297 22.89 4.29 -19.56
C GLY A 297 23.18 5.67 -18.98
N CYS A 298 24.42 5.94 -18.60
CA CYS A 298 24.90 7.31 -18.43
C CYS A 298 26.29 7.49 -19.05
N THR A 299 26.85 8.71 -19.03
CA THR A 299 28.14 8.96 -19.70
C THR A 299 29.28 8.14 -19.10
N GLY A 300 29.39 8.10 -17.77
CA GLY A 300 30.49 7.42 -17.07
C GLY A 300 30.14 6.05 -16.50
N GLY A 301 28.88 5.62 -16.55
CA GLY A 301 28.45 4.34 -16.00
C GLY A 301 28.71 4.14 -14.50
N GLN A 302 28.76 5.23 -13.71
CA GLN A 302 29.22 5.21 -12.30
C GLN A 302 28.18 5.72 -11.28
N HIS A 303 27.46 6.80 -11.58
CA HIS A 303 26.51 7.42 -10.64
C HIS A 303 25.06 7.08 -10.96
N ARG A 304 24.49 7.78 -11.94
CA ARG A 304 23.06 7.73 -12.29
C ARG A 304 22.64 6.32 -12.67
N SER A 305 23.31 5.70 -13.65
CA SER A 305 22.95 4.36 -14.14
C SER A 305 23.06 3.27 -13.09
N VAL A 306 24.06 3.34 -12.22
CA VAL A 306 24.25 2.40 -11.12
C VAL A 306 23.08 2.49 -10.14
N TYR A 307 22.74 3.70 -9.72
CA TYR A 307 21.59 3.94 -8.84
C TYR A 307 20.28 3.40 -9.45
N ALA A 308 19.98 3.73 -10.71
CA ALA A 308 18.75 3.26 -11.35
C ALA A 308 18.65 1.74 -11.50
N ALA A 309 19.77 1.08 -11.83
CA ALA A 309 19.81 -0.37 -11.94
C ALA A 309 19.54 -1.05 -10.59
N GLU A 310 20.15 -0.54 -9.51
CA GLU A 310 19.91 -1.00 -8.14
C GLU A 310 18.45 -0.83 -7.70
N GLN A 311 17.88 0.36 -7.90
CA GLN A 311 16.50 0.63 -7.51
C GLN A 311 15.51 -0.23 -8.31
N THR A 312 15.76 -0.43 -9.60
CA THR A 312 14.93 -1.29 -10.45
C THR A 312 15.00 -2.76 -10.05
N ALA A 313 16.19 -3.26 -9.69
CA ALA A 313 16.34 -4.62 -9.18
C ALA A 313 15.55 -4.84 -7.89
N ARG A 314 15.57 -3.87 -6.97
CA ARG A 314 14.78 -3.90 -5.73
C ARG A 314 13.28 -3.86 -6.01
N HIS A 315 12.83 -2.96 -6.89
CA HIS A 315 11.43 -2.83 -7.30
C HIS A 315 10.89 -4.18 -7.82
N LEU A 316 11.57 -4.77 -8.80
CA LEU A 316 11.16 -6.03 -9.43
C LEU A 316 11.17 -7.21 -8.44
N LYS A 317 12.20 -7.32 -7.60
CA LYS A 317 12.29 -8.36 -6.56
C LYS A 317 11.17 -8.23 -5.52
N ASN A 318 10.83 -7.00 -5.12
CA ASN A 318 9.82 -6.77 -4.09
C ASN A 318 8.40 -7.02 -4.63
N LYS A 319 8.09 -6.49 -5.83
CA LYS A 319 6.76 -6.55 -6.43
C LYS A 319 6.45 -7.93 -7.02
N TYR A 320 7.35 -8.47 -7.84
CA TYR A 320 7.10 -9.67 -8.65
C TYR A 320 7.86 -10.92 -8.19
N LYS A 321 8.80 -10.82 -7.24
CA LYS A 321 9.64 -11.95 -6.77
C LYS A 321 10.47 -12.63 -7.87
N VAL A 322 10.62 -11.99 -9.02
CA VAL A 322 11.41 -12.48 -10.17
C VAL A 322 12.89 -12.62 -9.83
N LYS A 323 13.54 -13.60 -10.47
CA LYS A 323 14.99 -13.77 -10.43
C LYS A 323 15.64 -12.61 -11.20
N THR A 324 16.59 -11.93 -10.58
CA THR A 324 17.30 -10.79 -11.21
C THR A 324 18.81 -11.02 -11.23
N ILE A 325 19.44 -10.62 -12.33
CA ILE A 325 20.90 -10.58 -12.48
C ILE A 325 21.28 -9.11 -12.62
N LEU A 326 21.99 -8.55 -11.64
CA LEU A 326 22.39 -7.14 -11.66
C LEU A 326 23.87 -7.00 -12.04
N LEU A 327 24.15 -6.27 -13.11
CA LEU A 327 25.51 -6.09 -13.64
C LEU A 327 25.87 -4.62 -13.81
N HIS A 328 27.01 -4.22 -13.25
CA HIS A 328 27.59 -2.89 -13.47
C HIS A 328 28.72 -2.96 -14.48
N THR A 329 28.39 -2.91 -15.77
CA THR A 329 29.33 -3.23 -16.87
C THR A 329 30.53 -2.30 -16.97
N ASN A 330 30.46 -1.10 -16.36
CA ASN A 330 31.57 -0.15 -16.33
C ASN A 330 32.29 -0.06 -14.97
N GLN A 331 32.04 -0.97 -14.03
CA GLN A 331 32.54 -0.89 -12.65
C GLN A 331 34.06 -0.79 -12.54
N GLN A 332 34.80 -1.52 -13.38
CA GLN A 332 36.27 -1.50 -13.38
C GLN A 332 36.86 -0.15 -13.78
N ASN A 333 36.08 0.70 -14.48
CA ASN A 333 36.53 2.01 -14.96
C ASN A 333 36.02 3.17 -14.09
N TRP A 334 35.45 2.90 -12.91
CA TRP A 334 35.01 3.95 -12.00
C TRP A 334 36.20 4.74 -11.45
N VAL A 335 36.02 6.05 -11.36
CA VAL A 335 37.00 6.96 -10.77
C VAL A 335 37.05 6.69 -9.27
N LYS A 336 38.26 6.46 -8.73
CA LYS A 336 38.53 6.17 -7.31
C LYS A 336 39.23 7.32 -6.61
#